data_AF-A0A821J3D0-F1
#
_entry.id   AF-A0A821J3D0-F1
#
_cell.length_a   1.000
_cell.length_b   1.000
_cell.length_c   1.000
_cell.angle_alpha   90.00
_cell.angle_beta   90.00
_cell.angle_gamma   90.00
#
_symmetry.space_group_name_H-M   'P 1'
#
loop_
_entity.id
_entity.type
_entity.pdbx_description
1 polymer ?
#
loop_
_entity_poly.entity_id
_entity_poly.type
_entity_poly.pdbx_seq_one_letter_code
_entity_poly.pdbx_strand_id
1 'polypeptide(L)'
;MNTTSNTVSSTLLALPYQANIFIGLFIWVTGNIGCIGNAIVFSSRTLSKRAYAVYLLCEALSDFIYFNFLLLTRILQKGFQIPITTHYEIICKLRQFASVWNHDVSLSLFSFAAIDRILSAQRLN
;
A
#
# COMPACT_ATOMS: atom_id res chain seq x y z
N MET A 1 15.46 42.35 14.63
CA MET A 1 14.15 41.67 14.72
C MET A 1 14.01 40.59 13.62
N ASN A 2 15.04 39.77 13.39
CA ASN A 2 15.12 38.83 12.24
C ASN A 2 15.37 37.36 12.65
N THR A 3 15.44 37.08 13.96
CA THR A 3 15.80 35.76 14.48
C THR A 3 14.59 34.83 14.65
N THR A 4 13.41 35.39 14.97
CA THR A 4 12.18 34.61 15.17
C THR A 4 11.56 34.08 13.86
N SER A 5 11.68 34.79 12.74
CA SER A 5 11.17 34.30 11.45
C SER A 5 11.95 33.09 10.92
N ASN A 6 13.27 33.04 11.18
CA ASN A 6 14.14 31.97 10.71
C ASN A 6 13.94 30.66 11.50
N THR A 7 13.62 30.77 12.80
CA THR A 7 13.28 29.62 13.66
C THR A 7 11.91 29.02 13.34
N VAL A 8 10.91 29.84 12.99
CA VAL A 8 9.58 29.36 12.62
C VAL A 8 9.59 28.64 11.27
N SER A 9 10.33 29.17 10.28
CA SER A 9 10.48 28.51 8.97
C SER A 9 11.21 27.16 9.04
N SER A 10 12.22 27.04 9.90
CA SER A 10 12.95 25.78 10.08
C SER A 10 12.15 24.73 10.84
N THR A 11 11.33 25.12 11.83
CA THR A 11 10.41 24.19 12.51
C THR A 11 9.25 23.75 11.63
N LEU A 12 8.67 24.64 10.80
CA LEU A 12 7.64 24.29 9.82
C LEU A 12 8.13 23.28 8.77
N LEU A 13 9.39 23.34 8.37
CA LEU A 13 9.99 22.40 7.42
C LEU A 13 10.33 21.04 8.06
N ALA A 14 10.62 20.99 9.35
CA ALA A 14 10.95 19.76 10.07
C ALA A 14 9.72 18.90 10.40
N LEU A 15 8.56 19.52 10.64
CA LEU A 15 7.29 18.85 10.94
C LEU A 15 6.83 17.82 9.89
N PRO A 16 6.72 18.16 8.59
CA PRO A 16 6.25 17.20 7.58
C PRO A 16 7.23 16.04 7.37
N TYR A 17 8.52 16.27 7.60
CA TYR A 17 9.56 15.25 7.50
C TYR A 17 9.42 14.19 8.59
N GLN A 18 9.34 14.61 9.85
CA GLN A 18 9.15 13.70 10.98
C GLN A 18 7.79 12.99 10.91
N ALA A 19 6.73 13.73 10.56
CA ALA A 19 5.40 13.15 10.39
C ALA A 19 5.38 12.06 9.29
N ASN A 20 6.04 12.30 8.15
CA ASN A 20 6.07 11.33 7.05
C ASN A 20 6.87 10.06 7.40
N ILE A 21 7.86 10.13 8.29
CA ILE A 21 8.59 8.95 8.80
C ILE A 21 7.69 8.14 9.72
N PHE A 22 7.13 8.76 10.77
CA PHE A 22 6.32 8.04 11.76
C PHE A 22 5.02 7.51 11.16
N ILE A 23 4.29 8.34 10.41
CA ILE A 23 3.04 7.94 9.75
C ILE A 23 3.35 6.92 8.65
N GLY A 24 4.43 7.10 7.89
CA GLY A 24 4.84 6.16 6.85
C GLY A 24 5.16 4.78 7.41
N LEU A 25 5.98 4.72 8.48
CA LEU A 25 6.31 3.47 9.16
C LEU A 25 5.08 2.83 9.81
N PHE A 26 4.21 3.63 10.45
CA PHE A 26 2.98 3.13 11.03
C PHE A 26 2.09 2.48 9.96
N ILE A 27 1.83 3.17 8.85
CA ILE A 27 1.03 2.65 7.73
C ILE A 27 1.70 1.40 7.13
N TRP A 28 3.04 1.37 7.03
CA TRP A 28 3.76 0.20 6.55
C TRP A 28 3.55 -1.01 7.45
N VAL A 29 3.70 -0.85 8.77
CA VAL A 29 3.50 -1.94 9.74
C VAL A 29 2.05 -2.41 9.72
N THR A 30 1.09 -1.50 9.84
CA THR A 30 -0.34 -1.86 9.85
C THR A 30 -0.80 -2.46 8.53
N GLY A 31 -0.28 -1.95 7.40
CA GLY A 31 -0.58 -2.46 6.06
C GLY A 31 -0.08 -3.89 5.87
N ASN A 32 1.15 -4.18 6.30
CA ASN A 32 1.70 -5.54 6.27
C ASN A 32 0.91 -6.50 7.16
N ILE A 33 0.57 -6.09 8.39
CA ILE A 33 -0.26 -6.89 9.30
C ILE A 33 -1.62 -7.19 8.66
N GLY A 34 -2.26 -6.18 8.04
CA GLY A 34 -3.51 -6.35 7.32
C GLY A 34 -3.42 -7.33 6.16
N CYS A 35 -2.37 -7.21 5.32
CA CYS A 35 -2.16 -8.12 4.19
C CYS A 35 -1.90 -9.56 4.66
N ILE A 36 -1.08 -9.74 5.70
CA ILE A 36 -0.82 -11.07 6.28
C ILE A 36 -2.11 -11.65 6.89
N GLY A 37 -2.89 -10.83 7.60
CA GLY A 37 -4.19 -11.23 8.14
C GLY A 37 -5.15 -11.69 7.05
N ASN A 38 -5.28 -10.91 5.97
CA ASN A 38 -6.09 -11.27 4.80
C ASN A 38 -5.59 -12.56 4.16
N ALA A 39 -4.28 -12.71 3.96
CA ALA A 39 -3.69 -13.92 3.40
C ALA A 39 -4.00 -15.16 4.27
N ILE A 40 -3.88 -15.07 5.60
CA ILE A 40 -4.19 -16.16 6.52
C ILE A 40 -5.69 -16.52 6.47
N VAL A 41 -6.56 -15.52 6.49
CA VAL A 41 -8.02 -15.72 6.47
C VAL A 41 -8.45 -16.39 5.16
N PHE A 42 -7.98 -15.89 4.01
CA PHE A 42 -8.35 -16.43 2.71
C PHE A 42 -7.61 -17.73 2.34
N SER A 43 -6.45 -18.00 2.95
CA SER A 43 -5.74 -19.28 2.83
C SER A 43 -6.42 -20.42 3.62
N SER A 44 -7.33 -20.09 4.54
CA SER A 44 -8.09 -21.11 5.27
C SER A 44 -8.92 -21.99 4.33
N ARG A 45 -8.78 -23.32 4.48
CA ARG A 45 -9.41 -24.35 3.62
C ARG A 45 -10.93 -24.22 3.50
N THR A 46 -11.59 -23.59 4.46
CA THR A 46 -13.05 -23.39 4.48
C THR A 46 -13.49 -22.31 3.49
N LEU A 47 -12.67 -21.26 3.32
CA LEU A 47 -12.96 -20.11 2.44
C LEU A 47 -12.38 -20.31 1.03
N SER A 48 -11.24 -20.98 0.91
CA SER A 48 -10.57 -21.26 -0.37
C SER A 48 -11.40 -22.11 -1.35
N LYS A 49 -12.52 -22.71 -0.91
CA LYS A 49 -13.47 -23.42 -1.79
C LYS A 49 -14.34 -22.48 -2.64
N ARG A 50 -14.38 -21.19 -2.32
CA ARG A 50 -15.19 -20.19 -3.02
C ARG A 50 -14.29 -19.39 -3.96
N ALA A 51 -14.74 -19.16 -5.19
CA ALA A 51 -13.96 -18.45 -6.22
C ALA A 51 -13.58 -17.03 -5.76
N TYR A 52 -14.50 -16.29 -5.12
CA TYR A 52 -14.20 -14.99 -4.51
C TYR A 52 -12.98 -14.96 -3.57
N ALA A 53 -12.70 -16.04 -2.83
CA ALA A 53 -11.59 -16.07 -1.87
C ALA A 53 -10.23 -16.06 -2.56
N VAL A 54 -10.14 -16.62 -3.78
CA VAL A 54 -8.92 -16.59 -4.60
C VAL A 54 -8.64 -15.19 -5.11
N TYR A 55 -9.67 -14.44 -5.54
CA TYR A 55 -9.52 -13.05 -5.97
C TYR A 55 -9.02 -12.15 -4.82
N LEU A 56 -9.59 -12.30 -3.62
CA LEU A 56 -9.18 -11.54 -2.44
C LEU A 56 -7.78 -11.94 -1.92
N LEU A 57 -7.38 -13.20 -2.10
CA LEU A 57 -6.01 -13.64 -1.80
C LEU A 57 -4.99 -12.99 -2.75
N CYS A 58 -5.29 -12.96 -4.05
CA CYS A 58 -4.46 -12.29 -5.05
C CYS A 58 -4.35 -10.79 -4.80
N GLU A 59 -5.45 -10.14 -4.41
CA GLU A 59 -5.47 -8.73 -4.01
C GLU A 59 -4.55 -8.49 -2.81
N ALA A 60 -4.69 -9.26 -1.73
CA ALA A 60 -3.83 -9.15 -0.55
C ALA A 60 -2.33 -9.36 -0.85
N LEU A 61 -2.02 -10.24 -1.81
CA LEU A 61 -0.64 -10.49 -2.25
C LEU A 61 -0.09 -9.31 -3.07
N SER A 62 -0.91 -8.73 -3.95
CA SER A 62 -0.56 -7.53 -4.73
C SER A 62 -0.31 -6.33 -3.81
N ASP A 63 -1.20 -6.13 -2.83
CA ASP A 63 -1.05 -5.07 -1.82
C ASP A 63 0.18 -5.28 -0.94
N PHE A 64 0.50 -6.51 -0.57
CA PHE A 64 1.72 -6.80 0.18
C PHE A 64 2.97 -6.40 -0.61
N ILE A 65 3.04 -6.75 -1.90
CA ILE A 65 4.15 -6.34 -2.78
C ILE A 65 4.19 -4.81 -2.89
N TYR A 66 3.04 -4.16 -3.05
CA TYR A 66 2.95 -2.71 -3.11
C TYR A 66 3.46 -2.03 -1.82
N PHE A 67 3.02 -2.46 -0.64
CA PHE A 67 3.46 -1.88 0.62
C PHE A 67 4.97 -2.04 0.83
N ASN A 68 5.52 -3.19 0.45
CA ASN A 68 6.94 -3.49 0.61
C ASN A 68 7.83 -2.79 -0.41
N PHE A 69 7.42 -2.65 -1.67
CA PHE A 69 8.26 -1.99 -2.68
C PHE A 69 8.03 -0.49 -2.75
N LEU A 70 6.77 -0.04 -2.71
CA LEU A 70 6.41 1.36 -2.93
C LEU A 70 6.54 2.21 -1.66
N LEU A 71 5.95 1.73 -0.56
CA LEU A 71 5.90 2.49 0.68
C LEU A 71 7.28 2.53 1.34
N LEU A 72 8.00 1.40 1.34
CA LEU A 72 9.36 1.32 1.88
C LEU A 72 10.33 2.23 1.13
N THR A 73 10.35 2.22 -0.21
CA THR A 73 11.22 3.13 -0.98
C THR A 73 10.85 4.59 -0.77
N ARG A 74 9.56 4.92 -0.61
CA ARG A 74 9.12 6.28 -0.27
C ARG A 74 9.61 6.73 1.11
N ILE A 75 9.54 5.86 2.12
CA ILE A 75 10.03 6.15 3.48
C ILE A 75 11.56 6.29 3.46
N LEU A 76 12.28 5.45 2.71
CA LEU A 76 13.74 5.58 2.57
C LEU A 76 14.14 6.89 1.87
N GLN A 77 13.45 7.26 0.79
CA GLN A 77 13.75 8.47 0.03
C GLN A 77 13.41 9.74 0.81
N LYS A 78 12.16 9.86 1.31
CA LYS A 78 11.70 11.09 1.98
C LYS A 78 12.07 11.15 3.44
N GLY A 79 12.23 10.00 4.09
CA GLY A 79 12.53 9.88 5.51
C GLY A 79 14.02 9.77 5.80
N PHE A 80 14.79 8.98 5.05
CA PHE A 80 16.23 8.83 5.31
C PHE A 80 17.12 9.62 4.33
N GLN A 81 16.51 10.38 3.42
CA GLN A 81 17.22 11.15 2.38
C GLN A 81 18.18 10.30 1.53
N ILE A 82 17.97 8.97 1.45
CA ILE A 82 18.80 8.09 0.63
C ILE A 82 18.32 8.21 -0.83
N PRO A 83 19.15 8.70 -1.77
CA PRO A 83 18.72 9.05 -3.12
C PRO A 83 18.61 7.82 -4.05
N ILE A 84 17.96 6.73 -3.63
CA ILE A 84 17.84 5.50 -4.42
C ILE A 84 17.10 5.76 -5.75
N THR A 85 16.03 6.54 -5.69
CA THR A 85 15.20 6.90 -6.86
C THR A 85 15.80 8.03 -7.71
N THR A 86 16.73 8.82 -7.16
CA THR A 86 17.41 9.88 -7.91
C THR A 86 18.57 9.30 -8.72
N HIS A 87 19.18 8.24 -8.19
CA HIS A 87 20.29 7.54 -8.85
C HIS A 87 19.82 6.62 -9.98
N TYR A 88 18.59 6.11 -9.91
CA TYR A 88 18.00 5.20 -10.89
C TYR A 88 16.60 5.67 -11.32
N GLU A 89 16.54 6.36 -12.46
CA GLU A 89 15.28 6.86 -13.06
C GLU A 89 14.26 5.73 -13.30
N ILE A 90 14.75 4.52 -13.60
CA ILE A 90 13.96 3.31 -13.79
C ILE A 90 13.11 3.00 -12.55
N ILE A 91 13.68 3.12 -11.34
CA ILE A 91 12.97 2.83 -10.09
C ILE A 91 11.87 3.85 -9.87
N CYS A 92 12.10 5.12 -10.22
CA CYS A 92 11.10 6.17 -10.11
C CYS A 92 9.90 5.92 -11.04
N LYS A 93 10.15 5.57 -12.30
CA LYS A 93 9.12 5.24 -13.29
C LYS A 93 8.36 3.97 -12.92
N LEU A 94 9.08 2.92 -12.51
CA LEU A 94 8.49 1.65 -12.06
C LEU A 94 7.59 1.87 -10.84
N ARG A 95 7.99 2.75 -9.91
CA ARG A 95 7.18 3.11 -8.75
C ARG A 95 5.86 3.76 -9.17
N GLN A 96 5.92 4.77 -10.05
CA GLN A 96 4.70 5.44 -10.48
C GLN A 96 3.77 4.50 -11.25
N PHE A 97 4.33 3.64 -12.10
CA PHE A 97 3.59 2.61 -12.81
C PHE A 97 2.93 1.60 -11.86
N ALA A 98 3.70 1.01 -10.95
CA ALA A 98 3.19 0.08 -9.94
C ALA A 98 2.12 0.71 -9.06
N SER A 99 2.19 2.03 -8.83
CA SER A 99 1.19 2.75 -8.04
C SER A 99 -0.19 2.71 -8.68
N VAL A 100 -0.25 3.07 -9.96
CA VAL A 100 -1.50 3.13 -10.74
C VAL A 100 -1.99 1.71 -11.00
N TRP A 101 -1.08 0.82 -11.40
CA TRP A 101 -1.39 -0.56 -11.68
C TRP A 101 -2.03 -1.28 -10.49
N ASN A 102 -1.48 -1.14 -9.28
CA ASN A 102 -2.04 -1.80 -8.09
C ASN A 102 -3.45 -1.27 -7.76
N HIS A 103 -3.70 0.03 -7.97
CA HIS A 103 -5.02 0.61 -7.75
C HIS A 103 -6.06 0.01 -8.71
N ASP A 104 -5.73 -0.06 -9.99
CA ASP A 104 -6.63 -0.59 -11.03
C ASP A 104 -6.88 -2.10 -10.84
N VAL A 105 -5.83 -2.86 -10.48
CA VAL A 105 -5.94 -4.29 -10.21
C VAL A 105 -6.80 -4.55 -8.99
N SER A 106 -6.60 -3.82 -7.90
CA SER A 106 -7.37 -4.02 -6.66
C SER A 106 -8.86 -3.71 -6.88
N LEU A 107 -9.17 -2.60 -7.57
CA LEU A 107 -10.54 -2.25 -7.92
C LEU A 107 -11.20 -3.33 -8.79
N SER A 108 -10.46 -3.84 -9.78
CA SER A 108 -10.95 -4.89 -10.68
C SER A 108 -11.22 -6.19 -9.92
N LEU A 109 -10.28 -6.65 -9.09
CA LEU A 109 -10.41 -7.87 -8.28
C LEU A 109 -11.57 -7.77 -7.29
N PHE A 110 -11.72 -6.62 -6.63
CA PHE A 110 -12.83 -6.38 -5.72
C PHE A 110 -14.19 -6.42 -6.44
N SER A 111 -14.25 -5.83 -7.64
CA SER A 111 -15.46 -5.84 -8.48
C SER A 111 -15.82 -7.26 -8.93
N PHE A 112 -14.84 -8.04 -9.39
CA PHE A 112 -15.06 -9.45 -9.74
C PHE A 112 -15.48 -10.29 -8.54
N ALA A 113 -14.89 -10.07 -7.36
CA ALA A 113 -15.28 -10.74 -6.13
C ALA A 113 -16.72 -10.42 -5.72
N ALA A 114 -17.17 -9.17 -5.91
CA ALA A 114 -18.54 -8.76 -5.64
C ALA A 114 -19.54 -9.42 -6.60
N ILE A 115 -19.22 -9.48 -7.90
CA ILE A 115 -20.06 -10.13 -8.91
C ILE A 115 -20.18 -11.63 -8.63
N ASP A 116 -19.06 -12.32 -8.35
CA ASP A 116 -19.05 -13.75 -8.02
C ASP A 116 -19.92 -14.05 -6.78
N ARG A 117 -19.87 -13.16 -5.78
CA ARG A 117 -20.70 -13.27 -4.58
C ARG A 117 -22.20 -13.10 -4.88
N ILE A 118 -22.57 -12.17 -5.76
CA ILE A 118 -23.98 -11.95 -6.14
C ILE A 118 -24.51 -13.15 -6.95
N LEU A 119 -23.74 -13.62 -7.93
CA LEU A 119 -24.12 -14.77 -8.77
C LEU A 119 -24.27 -16.05 -7.94
N SER A 120 -23.36 -16.30 -6.99
CA SER A 120 -23.45 -17.44 -6.10
C SER A 120 -24.62 -17.33 -5.11
N ALA A 121 -24.96 -16.13 -4.65
CA ALA A 121 -26.15 -15.91 -3.81
C ALA A 121 -27.46 -16.16 -4.57
N GLN A 122 -27.54 -15.76 -5.85
CA GLN A 122 -28.73 -15.97 -6.67
C GLN A 122 -28.98 -17.45 -7.00
N ARG A 123 -27.92 -18.26 -7.13
CA ARG A 123 -28.05 -19.71 -7.40
C ARG A 123 -28.67 -20.52 -6.25
N LEU A 124 -28.71 -19.96 -5.05
CA LEU A 124 -29.27 -20.59 -3.84
C LEU A 124 -30.73 -20.22 -3.57
N ASN A 125 -31.31 -19.25 -4.29
CA ASN A 125 -32.73 -18.90 -4.27
C ASN A 125 -33.45 -19.52 -5.47
#